data_AF-Q12N12-F1
#
_entry.id   AF-Q12N12-F1
#
_cell.length_a   1.000
_cell.length_b   1.000
_cell.length_c   1.000
_cell.angle_alpha   90.00
_cell.angle_beta   90.00
_cell.angle_gamma   90.00
#
_symmetry.space_group_name_H-M   'P 1'
#
loop_
_entity.id
_entity.type
_entity.pdbx_description
1 polymer ?
#
loop_
_entity_poly.entity_id
_entity_poly.type
_entity_poly.pdbx_seq_one_letter_code
_entity_poly.pdbx_strand_id
1 'polypeptide(L)'
;MNELNPALISAVSALVGATIPTVVGYFNNKASNKHMLKLKEIEFKAQCKKEENEELRKEKERDNDKQDKLSESKKSLYLELVLSLQSVMNEINSENLKSFQLLINKISVLGDVAVAESANTYYLNLVKKGSALTELEHNSMQKDLINAIRQVTSLPTLNLFNLVKIPEEI
;
A
#
# COMPACT_ATOMS: atom_id res chain seq x y z
N MET A 1 88.22 3.12 45.53
CA MET A 1 87.24 2.03 45.38
C MET A 1 85.86 2.67 45.39
N ASN A 2 85.17 2.66 44.25
CA ASN A 2 83.84 3.25 44.12
C ASN A 2 82.82 2.24 44.65
N GLU A 3 82.28 2.47 45.85
CA GLU A 3 81.04 1.84 46.28
C GLU A 3 79.91 2.45 45.45
N LEU A 4 79.65 1.86 44.28
CA LEU A 4 78.42 2.10 43.54
C LEU A 4 77.28 1.59 44.42
N ASN A 5 76.64 2.51 45.14
CA ASN A 5 75.70 2.22 46.20
C ASN A 5 74.57 1.30 45.67
N PRO A 6 74.46 0.04 46.13
CA PRO A 6 73.49 -0.92 45.61
C PRO A 6 72.03 -0.43 45.75
N ALA A 7 71.78 0.50 46.68
CA ALA A 7 70.50 1.19 46.83
C ALA A 7 70.13 2.06 45.61
N LEU A 8 71.11 2.69 44.93
CA LEU A 8 70.88 3.50 43.74
C LEU A 8 70.49 2.60 42.54
N ILE A 9 71.22 1.49 42.37
CA ILE A 9 70.94 0.50 41.32
C ILE A 9 69.56 -0.14 41.55
N SER A 10 69.22 -0.45 42.80
CA SER A 10 67.92 -0.97 43.19
C SER A 10 66.80 0.05 42.98
N ALA A 11 67.02 1.32 43.29
CA ALA A 11 66.04 2.39 43.10
C ALA A 11 65.77 2.65 41.61
N VAL A 12 66.81 2.68 40.77
CA VAL A 12 66.68 2.83 39.31
C VAL A 12 65.97 1.61 38.71
N SER A 13 66.31 0.40 39.17
CA SER A 13 65.66 -0.83 38.71
C SER A 13 64.19 -0.91 39.14
N ALA A 14 63.86 -0.45 40.34
CA ALA A 14 62.49 -0.35 40.82
C ALA A 14 61.69 0.72 40.05
N LEU A 15 62.31 1.84 39.69
CA LEU A 15 61.67 2.90 38.90
C LEU A 15 61.37 2.43 37.47
N VAL A 16 62.32 1.73 36.84
CA VAL A 16 62.13 1.13 35.51
C VAL A 16 61.09 0.01 35.58
N GLY A 17 61.17 -0.85 36.60
CA GLY A 17 60.19 -1.91 36.84
C GLY A 17 58.77 -1.41 37.10
N ALA A 18 58.61 -0.24 37.72
CA ALA A 18 57.31 0.38 37.99
C ALA A 18 56.76 1.19 36.81
N THR A 19 57.62 1.82 36.00
CA THR A 19 57.19 2.66 34.86
C THR A 19 56.72 1.84 33.66
N ILE A 20 57.33 0.67 33.42
CA ILE A 20 56.93 -0.24 32.33
C ILE A 20 55.44 -0.65 32.42
N PRO A 21 54.92 -1.22 33.53
CA PRO A 21 53.51 -1.61 33.63
C PRO A 21 52.56 -0.41 33.56
N THR A 22 52.97 0.78 34.04
CA THR A 22 52.16 2.01 33.91
C THR A 22 52.02 2.45 32.46
N VAL A 23 53.10 2.44 31.68
CA VAL A 23 53.10 2.85 30.27
C VAL A 23 52.34 1.83 29.41
N VAL A 24 52.58 0.53 29.61
CA VAL A 24 51.85 -0.55 28.93
C VAL A 24 50.36 -0.51 29.26
N GLY A 25 50.01 -0.26 30.53
CA GLY A 25 48.62 -0.08 30.97
C GLY A 25 47.94 1.11 30.27
N TYR A 26 48.63 2.24 30.12
CA TYR A 26 48.11 3.40 29.40
C TYR A 26 47.83 3.12 27.92
N PHE A 27 48.76 2.46 27.21
CA PHE A 27 48.55 2.09 25.80
C PHE A 27 47.42 1.07 25.61
N ASN A 28 47.33 0.06 26.49
CA ASN A 28 46.25 -0.92 26.47
C ASN A 28 44.88 -0.26 26.74
N ASN A 29 44.80 0.66 27.71
CA ASN A 29 43.58 1.39 28.01
C ASN A 29 43.17 2.31 26.83
N LYS A 30 44.13 2.99 26.20
CA LYS A 30 43.89 3.81 25.00
C LYS A 30 43.38 2.98 23.81
N ALA A 31 43.95 1.81 23.56
CA ALA A 31 43.51 0.90 22.51
C ALA A 31 42.11 0.34 22.80
N SER A 32 41.84 -0.05 24.04
CA SER A 32 40.53 -0.53 24.50
C SER A 32 39.45 0.54 24.35
N ASN A 33 39.73 1.78 24.75
CA ASN A 33 38.80 2.90 24.61
C ASN A 33 38.48 3.20 23.14
N LYS A 34 39.47 3.13 22.24
CA LYS A 34 39.25 3.28 20.79
C LYS A 34 38.36 2.17 20.23
N HIS A 35 38.53 0.93 20.69
CA HIS A 35 37.70 -0.19 20.28
C HIS A 35 36.26 -0.05 20.79
N MET A 36 36.09 0.33 22.06
CA MET A 36 34.79 0.59 22.67
C MET A 36 34.03 1.71 21.93
N LEU A 37 34.70 2.79 21.54
CA LEU A 37 34.08 3.86 20.76
C LEU A 37 33.59 3.37 19.39
N LYS A 38 34.38 2.54 18.70
CA LYS A 38 33.95 1.93 17.42
C LYS A 38 32.76 0.99 17.60
N LEU A 39 32.75 0.18 18.66
CA LEU A 39 31.61 -0.69 18.98
C LEU A 39 30.33 0.13 19.21
N LYS A 40 30.41 1.20 20.01
CA LYS A 40 29.28 2.12 20.22
C LYS A 40 28.80 2.77 18.92
N GLU A 41 29.72 3.14 18.03
CA GLU A 41 29.36 3.70 16.72
C GLU A 41 28.63 2.67 15.83
N ILE A 42 29.09 1.41 15.85
CA ILE A 42 28.44 0.31 15.12
C ILE A 42 27.05 0.01 15.70
N GLU A 43 26.93 -0.06 17.02
CA GLU A 43 25.66 -0.26 17.73
C GLU A 43 24.67 0.87 17.43
N PHE A 44 25.13 2.11 17.49
CA PHE A 44 24.33 3.29 17.15
C PHE A 44 23.86 3.23 15.69
N LYS A 45 24.75 2.94 14.75
CA LYS A 45 24.40 2.75 13.33
C LYS A 45 23.42 1.60 13.11
N ALA A 46 23.57 0.50 13.85
CA ALA A 46 22.65 -0.63 13.78
C ALA A 46 21.28 -0.27 14.35
N GLN A 47 21.22 0.54 15.41
CA GLN A 47 19.99 1.04 15.98
C GLN A 47 19.26 1.98 15.02
N CYS A 48 19.93 3.00 14.47
CA CYS A 48 19.32 3.90 13.49
C CYS A 48 18.75 3.15 12.28
N LYS A 49 19.48 2.14 11.76
CA LYS A 49 18.99 1.29 10.67
C LYS A 49 17.78 0.44 11.04
N LYS A 50 17.65 0.02 12.31
CA LYS A 50 16.47 -0.70 12.79
C LYS A 50 15.26 0.22 12.85
N GLU A 51 15.44 1.44 13.37
CA GLU A 51 14.39 2.45 13.45
C GLU A 51 13.90 2.86 12.06
N GLU A 52 14.81 3.11 11.11
CA GLU A 52 14.48 3.43 9.72
C GLU A 52 13.70 2.30 9.03
N ASN A 53 14.13 1.05 9.20
CA ASN A 53 13.40 -0.10 8.67
C ASN A 53 12.01 -0.29 9.31
N GLU A 54 11.88 0.01 10.61
CA GLU A 54 10.59 -0.05 11.29
C GLU A 54 9.64 1.04 10.79
N GLU A 55 10.14 2.26 10.56
CA GLU A 55 9.37 3.35 9.98
C GLU A 55 8.90 3.03 8.57
N LEU A 56 9.79 2.50 7.73
CA LEU A 56 9.46 2.06 6.37
C LEU A 56 8.40 0.93 6.36
N ARG A 57 8.48 0.01 7.33
CA ARG A 57 7.47 -1.04 7.50
C ARG A 57 6.10 -0.45 7.86
N LYS A 58 6.07 0.50 8.80
CA LYS A 58 4.83 1.20 9.20
C LYS A 58 4.25 2.00 8.03
N GLU A 59 5.07 2.63 7.21
CA GLU A 59 4.61 3.35 6.02
C GLU A 59 3.97 2.42 5.00
N LYS A 60 4.64 1.29 4.70
CA LYS A 60 4.09 0.27 3.81
C LYS A 60 2.77 -0.31 4.32
N GLU A 61 2.65 -0.55 5.62
CA GLU A 61 1.40 -0.97 6.25
C GLU A 61 0.28 0.07 6.06
N ARG A 62 0.58 1.36 6.28
CA ARG A 62 -0.40 2.45 6.06
C ARG A 62 -0.84 2.56 4.61
N ASP A 63 0.06 2.36 3.65
CA ASP A 63 -0.28 2.47 2.23
C ASP A 63 -1.10 1.26 1.75
N ASN A 64 -0.79 0.06 2.25
CA ASN A 64 -1.64 -1.10 2.03
C ASN A 64 -3.06 -0.88 2.60
N ASP A 65 -3.19 -0.36 3.82
CA ASP A 65 -4.50 -0.06 4.44
C ASP A 65 -5.33 0.93 3.60
N LYS A 66 -4.67 1.97 3.04
CA LYS A 66 -5.34 2.93 2.14
C LYS A 66 -5.80 2.23 0.86
N GLN A 67 -4.97 1.37 0.29
CA GLN A 67 -5.28 0.63 -0.93
C GLN A 67 -6.45 -0.33 -0.71
N ASP A 68 -6.48 -1.03 0.42
CA ASP A 68 -7.57 -1.94 0.79
C ASP A 68 -8.89 -1.19 0.94
N LYS A 69 -8.90 -0.06 1.66
CA LYS A 69 -10.09 0.79 1.81
C LYS A 69 -10.61 1.33 0.48
N LEU A 70 -9.70 1.73 -0.43
CA LEU A 70 -10.07 2.18 -1.76
C LEU A 70 -10.68 1.03 -2.58
N SER A 71 -10.08 -0.16 -2.51
CA SER A 71 -10.59 -1.37 -3.18
C SER A 71 -11.99 -1.75 -2.69
N GLU A 72 -12.23 -1.71 -1.38
CA GLU A 72 -13.55 -1.95 -0.76
C GLU A 72 -14.59 -0.94 -1.28
N SER A 73 -14.21 0.34 -1.31
CA SER A 73 -15.08 1.42 -1.80
C SER A 73 -15.45 1.26 -3.27
N LYS A 74 -14.48 0.87 -4.12
CA LYS A 74 -14.72 0.56 -5.54
C LYS A 74 -15.72 -0.59 -5.71
N LYS A 75 -15.57 -1.67 -4.95
CA LYS A 75 -16.49 -2.81 -5.00
C LYS A 75 -17.92 -2.41 -4.63
N SER A 76 -18.10 -1.57 -3.61
CA SER A 76 -19.41 -1.03 -3.25
C SER A 76 -20.02 -0.24 -4.40
N LEU A 77 -19.25 0.64 -5.03
CA LEU A 77 -19.72 1.43 -6.18
C LEU A 77 -20.13 0.55 -7.36
N TYR A 78 -19.39 -0.53 -7.63
CA TYR A 78 -19.74 -1.47 -8.71
C TYR A 78 -21.00 -2.25 -8.41
N LEU A 79 -21.22 -2.64 -7.16
CA LEU A 79 -22.48 -3.25 -6.75
C LEU A 79 -23.66 -2.28 -6.90
N GLU A 80 -23.51 -1.04 -6.41
CA GLU A 80 -24.50 0.02 -6.56
C GLU A 80 -24.84 0.29 -8.04
N LEU A 81 -23.82 0.27 -8.92
CA LEU A 81 -24.03 0.44 -10.36
C LEU A 81 -24.91 -0.66 -10.95
N VAL A 82 -24.66 -1.92 -10.60
CA VAL A 82 -25.46 -3.06 -11.09
C VAL A 82 -26.89 -2.99 -10.56
N LEU A 83 -27.07 -2.60 -9.29
CA LEU A 83 -28.40 -2.42 -8.70
C LEU A 83 -29.17 -1.28 -9.38
N SER A 84 -28.52 -0.13 -9.58
CA SER A 84 -29.13 0.98 -10.32
C SER A 84 -29.46 0.60 -11.76
N LEU A 85 -28.67 -0.29 -12.37
CA LEU A 85 -28.96 -0.79 -13.69
C LEU A 85 -30.19 -1.68 -13.71
N GLN A 86 -30.38 -2.55 -12.70
CA GLN A 86 -31.62 -3.31 -12.53
C GLN A 86 -32.82 -2.38 -12.36
N SER A 87 -32.70 -1.28 -11.60
CA SER A 87 -33.77 -0.29 -11.46
C SER A 87 -34.15 0.34 -12.80
N VAL A 88 -33.16 0.71 -13.63
CA VAL A 88 -33.40 1.22 -14.99
C VAL A 88 -34.08 0.17 -15.87
N MET A 89 -33.68 -1.10 -15.76
CA MET A 89 -34.29 -2.19 -16.54
C MET A 89 -35.74 -2.48 -16.13
N ASN A 90 -36.05 -2.36 -14.84
CA ASN A 90 -37.42 -2.49 -14.36
C ASN A 90 -38.27 -1.33 -14.86
N GLU A 91 -37.76 -0.11 -14.73
CA GLU A 91 -38.48 1.10 -15.13
C GLU A 91 -37.54 2.20 -15.65
N ILE A 92 -37.66 2.53 -16.94
CA ILE A 92 -36.91 3.62 -17.55
C ILE A 92 -37.67 4.93 -17.28
N ASN A 93 -37.34 5.60 -16.18
CA ASN A 93 -37.88 6.91 -15.82
C ASN A 93 -36.77 7.92 -15.47
N SER A 94 -37.14 9.18 -15.28
CA SER A 94 -36.17 10.27 -15.05
C SER A 94 -35.39 10.11 -13.73
N GLU A 95 -35.98 9.47 -12.72
CA GLU A 95 -35.36 9.24 -11.42
C GLU A 95 -34.28 8.17 -11.51
N ASN A 96 -34.62 7.00 -12.08
CA ASN A 96 -33.69 5.90 -12.28
C ASN A 96 -32.53 6.29 -13.20
N LEU A 97 -32.79 7.04 -14.27
CA LEU A 97 -31.75 7.55 -15.16
C LEU A 97 -30.81 8.56 -14.45
N LYS A 98 -31.34 9.43 -13.59
CA LYS A 98 -30.51 10.36 -12.80
C LYS A 98 -29.64 9.62 -11.79
N SER A 99 -30.21 8.65 -11.06
CA SER A 99 -29.48 7.81 -10.12
C SER A 99 -28.36 7.04 -10.81
N PHE A 100 -28.64 6.48 -12.00
CA PHE A 100 -27.65 5.79 -12.80
C PHE A 100 -26.52 6.72 -13.27
N GLN A 101 -26.85 7.92 -13.79
CA GLN A 101 -25.84 8.92 -14.17
C GLN A 101 -24.98 9.37 -12.99
N LEU A 102 -25.58 9.54 -11.80
CA LEU A 102 -24.83 9.94 -10.61
C LEU A 102 -23.80 8.87 -10.21
N LEU A 103 -24.16 7.59 -10.31
CA LEU A 103 -23.22 6.49 -10.07
C LEU A 103 -22.12 6.43 -11.11
N ILE A 104 -22.44 6.64 -12.40
CA ILE A 104 -21.44 6.77 -13.46
C ILE A 104 -20.45 7.89 -13.13
N ASN A 105 -20.92 9.06 -12.70
CA ASN A 105 -20.05 10.17 -12.31
C ASN A 105 -19.13 9.80 -11.14
N LYS A 106 -19.65 9.11 -10.11
CA LYS A 106 -18.83 8.64 -8.98
C LYS A 106 -17.75 7.67 -9.44
N ILE A 107 -18.09 6.73 -10.32
CA ILE A 107 -17.16 5.73 -10.86
C ILE A 107 -16.11 6.38 -11.76
N SER A 108 -16.46 7.42 -12.53
CA SER A 108 -15.49 8.19 -13.32
C SER A 108 -14.43 8.89 -12.46
N VAL A 109 -14.74 9.20 -11.19
CA VAL A 109 -13.80 9.86 -10.27
C VAL A 109 -13.00 8.85 -9.45
N LEU A 110 -13.65 7.79 -8.94
CA LEU A 110 -13.08 6.90 -7.93
C LEU A 110 -12.84 5.47 -8.42
N GLY A 111 -13.46 5.08 -9.52
CA GLY A 111 -13.46 3.72 -10.05
C GLY A 111 -12.45 3.53 -11.18
N ASP A 112 -12.77 2.59 -12.06
CA ASP A 112 -11.92 2.21 -13.19
C ASP A 112 -12.50 2.71 -14.52
N VAL A 113 -11.63 3.19 -15.40
CA VAL A 113 -11.99 3.85 -16.67
C VAL A 113 -12.87 2.95 -17.55
N ALA A 114 -12.52 1.67 -17.69
CA ALA A 114 -13.27 0.73 -18.51
C ALA A 114 -14.73 0.56 -18.03
N VAL A 115 -14.96 0.56 -16.72
CA VAL A 115 -16.32 0.46 -16.15
C VAL A 115 -17.08 1.76 -16.40
N ALA A 116 -16.45 2.90 -16.16
CA ALA A 116 -17.05 4.21 -16.41
C ALA A 116 -17.46 4.39 -17.88
N GLU A 117 -16.57 4.05 -18.81
CA GLU A 117 -16.82 4.15 -20.25
C GLU A 117 -17.94 3.20 -20.71
N SER A 118 -17.93 1.95 -20.26
CA SER A 118 -18.97 0.99 -20.61
C SER A 118 -20.35 1.44 -20.07
N ALA A 119 -20.40 1.92 -18.83
CA ALA A 119 -21.63 2.38 -18.21
C ALA A 119 -22.16 3.66 -18.88
N ASN A 120 -21.28 4.62 -19.15
CA ASN A 120 -21.64 5.86 -19.84
C ASN A 120 -22.10 5.61 -21.28
N THR A 121 -21.45 4.68 -21.99
CA THR A 121 -21.89 4.28 -23.33
C THR A 121 -23.31 3.71 -23.30
N TYR A 122 -23.63 2.89 -22.31
CA TYR A 122 -24.98 2.37 -22.14
C TYR A 122 -25.99 3.46 -21.78
N TYR A 123 -25.66 4.32 -20.82
CA TYR A 123 -26.50 5.47 -20.48
C TYR A 123 -26.81 6.36 -21.69
N LEU A 124 -25.80 6.71 -22.49
CA LEU A 124 -26.00 7.55 -23.67
C LEU A 124 -26.90 6.89 -24.70
N ASN A 125 -26.82 5.58 -24.87
CA ASN A 125 -27.73 4.84 -25.75
C ASN A 125 -29.17 4.84 -25.18
N LEU A 126 -29.33 4.66 -23.88
CA LEU A 126 -30.64 4.76 -23.21
C LEU A 126 -31.25 6.16 -23.36
N VAL A 127 -30.47 7.23 -23.21
CA VAL A 127 -30.99 8.60 -23.35
C VAL A 127 -31.31 8.94 -24.81
N LYS A 128 -30.47 8.50 -25.77
CA LYS A 128 -30.64 8.81 -27.19
C LYS A 128 -31.76 8.00 -27.85
N LYS A 129 -31.82 6.70 -27.55
CA LYS A 129 -32.75 5.76 -28.18
C LYS A 129 -33.97 5.45 -27.29
N GLY A 130 -33.90 5.72 -25.99
CA GLY A 130 -34.98 5.42 -25.06
C GLY A 130 -35.33 3.93 -25.06
N SER A 131 -36.63 3.65 -25.12
CA SER A 131 -37.22 2.32 -25.25
C SER A 131 -37.05 1.68 -26.64
N ALA A 132 -36.40 2.35 -27.60
CA ALA A 132 -36.14 1.79 -28.93
C ALA A 132 -34.91 0.86 -28.98
N LEU A 133 -34.18 0.71 -27.87
CA LEU A 133 -33.14 -0.31 -27.77
C LEU A 133 -33.77 -1.70 -27.85
N THR A 134 -33.22 -2.53 -28.73
CA THR A 134 -33.61 -3.93 -28.83
C THR A 134 -33.12 -4.70 -27.62
N GLU A 135 -33.80 -5.81 -27.31
CA GLU A 135 -33.37 -6.72 -26.24
C GLU A 135 -31.91 -7.20 -26.45
N LEU A 136 -31.52 -7.42 -27.71
CA LEU A 136 -30.16 -7.83 -28.06
C LEU A 136 -29.14 -6.72 -27.77
N GLU A 137 -29.46 -5.46 -28.04
CA GLU A 137 -28.61 -4.32 -27.68
C GLU A 137 -28.50 -4.18 -26.16
N HIS A 138 -29.61 -4.28 -25.42
CA HIS A 138 -29.60 -4.27 -23.96
C HIS A 138 -28.68 -5.38 -23.41
N ASN A 139 -28.87 -6.61 -23.87
CA ASN A 139 -28.09 -7.78 -23.43
C ASN A 139 -26.60 -7.63 -23.73
N SER A 140 -26.26 -7.15 -24.93
CA SER A 140 -24.86 -6.92 -25.30
C SER A 140 -24.21 -5.90 -24.36
N MET A 141 -24.84 -4.74 -24.19
CA MET A 141 -24.28 -3.63 -23.40
C MET A 141 -24.22 -3.95 -21.90
N GLN A 142 -25.23 -4.66 -21.36
CA GLN A 142 -25.23 -5.15 -19.99
C GLN A 142 -24.10 -6.15 -19.75
N LYS A 143 -23.93 -7.11 -20.66
CA LYS A 143 -22.85 -8.10 -20.60
C LYS A 143 -21.47 -7.41 -20.67
N ASP A 144 -21.31 -6.45 -21.57
CA ASP A 144 -20.06 -5.70 -21.72
C ASP A 144 -19.73 -4.93 -20.43
N LEU A 145 -20.72 -4.28 -19.82
CA LEU A 145 -20.57 -3.58 -18.54
C LEU A 145 -20.20 -4.54 -17.40
N ILE A 146 -20.90 -5.67 -17.26
CA ILE A 146 -20.57 -6.65 -16.22
C ILE A 146 -19.17 -7.23 -16.45
N ASN A 147 -18.78 -7.51 -17.69
CA ASN A 147 -17.45 -8.01 -17.99
C ASN A 147 -16.36 -6.97 -17.71
N ALA A 148 -16.63 -5.67 -17.92
CA ALA A 148 -15.72 -4.61 -17.49
C ALA A 148 -15.52 -4.62 -15.96
N ILE A 149 -16.60 -4.75 -15.18
CA ILE A 149 -16.52 -4.87 -13.70
C ILE A 149 -15.74 -6.13 -13.31
N ARG A 150 -16.00 -7.26 -13.96
CA ARG A 150 -15.37 -8.54 -13.64
C ARG A 150 -13.87 -8.52 -13.95
N GLN A 151 -13.48 -7.89 -15.05
CA GLN A 151 -12.07 -7.71 -15.39
C GLN A 151 -11.31 -6.95 -14.31
N VAL A 152 -11.84 -5.81 -13.84
CA VAL A 152 -11.16 -4.99 -12.81
C VAL A 152 -11.23 -5.61 -11.41
N THR A 153 -12.17 -6.53 -11.18
CA THR A 153 -12.29 -7.31 -9.93
C THR A 153 -11.62 -8.68 -10.00
N SER A 154 -10.86 -8.96 -11.07
CA SER A 154 -10.15 -10.24 -11.28
C SER A 154 -11.08 -11.46 -11.29
N LEU A 155 -12.32 -11.28 -11.75
CA LEU A 155 -13.30 -12.34 -11.94
C LEU A 155 -13.33 -12.80 -13.42
N PRO A 156 -13.58 -14.09 -13.70
CA PRO A 156 -13.66 -14.60 -15.08
C PRO A 156 -14.81 -13.95 -15.86
N THR A 157 -14.67 -13.69 -17.15
CA THR A 157 -15.76 -13.12 -17.97
C THR A 157 -16.98 -14.03 -18.06
N LEU A 158 -18.17 -13.44 -18.18
CA LEU A 158 -19.42 -14.14 -18.46
C LEU A 158 -19.67 -14.19 -19.97
N ASN A 159 -19.99 -15.39 -20.46
CA ASN A 159 -20.41 -15.59 -21.85
C ASN A 159 -21.89 -15.25 -22.05
N LEU A 160 -22.71 -15.46 -21.02
CA LEU A 160 -24.14 -15.21 -20.99
C LEU A 160 -24.47 -14.42 -19.72
N PHE A 161 -25.04 -13.24 -19.87
CA PHE A 161 -25.52 -12.41 -18.78
C PHE A 161 -26.55 -11.42 -19.31
N ASN A 162 -27.76 -11.48 -18.78
CA ASN A 162 -28.84 -10.54 -19.08
C ASN A 162 -29.55 -10.18 -17.77
N LEU A 163 -29.81 -8.90 -17.57
CA LEU A 163 -30.74 -8.41 -16.55
C LEU A 163 -32.15 -8.45 -17.13
N VAL A 164 -33.03 -9.16 -16.43
CA VAL A 164 -34.42 -9.34 -16.86
C VAL A 164 -35.29 -8.32 -16.13
N LYS A 165 -36.21 -7.70 -16.86
CA LYS A 165 -37.26 -6.88 -16.26
C LYS A 165 -38.18 -7.78 -15.43
N ILE A 166 -38.34 -7.47 -14.15
CA ILE A 166 -39.26 -8.18 -13.27
C ILE A 166 -40.66 -7.60 -13.46
N PRO A 167 -41.69 -8.41 -13.80
CA PRO A 167 -43.07 -7.94 -13.88
C PRO A 167 -43.59 -7.51 -12.50
N GLU A 168 -44.46 -6.50 -12.44
CA GLU A 168 -45.06 -6.02 -11.18
C GLU A 168 -46.05 -7.03 -10.55
N GLU A 169 -46.57 -7.97 -11.35
CA GLU A 169 -47.43 -9.07 -10.90
C GLU A 169 -46.75 -10.42 -11.21
N ILE A 170 -46.48 -11.21 -10.17
CA ILE A 170 -46.01 -12.61 -10.25
C ILE A 170 -47.08 -13.51 -9.62
#